data_AF-A0A814WID6-F1
#
_entry.id   AF-A0A814WID6-F1
#
_cell.length_a   1.000
_cell.length_b   1.000
_cell.length_c   1.000
_cell.angle_alpha   90.00
_cell.angle_beta   90.00
_cell.angle_gamma   90.00
#
_symmetry.space_group_name_H-M   'P 1'
#
loop_
_entity.id
_entity.type
_entity.pdbx_description
1 polymer ?
#
loop_
_entity_poly.entity_id
_entity_poly.type
_entity_poly.pdbx_seq_one_letter_code
_entity_poly.pdbx_strand_id
1 'polypeptide(L)'
;MYALFIVSSMFLSFINGGLTIDCPKTPSKWCETKEIAQACGVTEQCTTYVWKTRVENELVNLSIYYETLCPDCRQFITTQVWNTYQSILDIVNITFVPYGNAKELYRPETKLYQYYCQHGAEECYGNLIHACVINFYPKTEEHMGSDPPAQCMKNL
;
A
#
# COMPACT_ATOMS: atom_id res chain seq x y z
N MET A 1 72.95 2.84 10.60
CA MET A 1 72.37 2.90 11.96
C MET A 1 70.96 3.47 11.82
N TYR A 2 69.96 2.57 11.83
CA TYR A 2 68.51 2.73 12.05
C TYR A 2 67.74 3.85 11.31
N ALA A 3 66.92 3.52 10.29
CA ALA A 3 65.49 3.17 10.41
C ALA A 3 64.63 4.40 10.81
N LEU A 4 63.67 4.87 10.02
CA LEU A 4 62.36 4.22 9.89
C LEU A 4 61.55 4.81 8.72
N PHE A 5 61.08 3.91 7.86
CA PHE A 5 59.95 4.11 6.96
C PHE A 5 58.68 4.32 7.79
N ILE A 6 57.97 5.44 7.61
CA ILE A 6 56.54 5.52 7.93
C ILE A 6 55.83 6.14 6.73
N VAL A 7 55.66 5.32 5.69
CA VAL A 7 54.55 5.53 4.76
C VAL A 7 53.33 5.04 5.53
N SER A 8 52.64 5.96 6.19
CA SER A 8 51.39 5.68 6.90
C SER A 8 50.39 5.08 5.91
N SER A 9 50.29 3.76 5.93
CA SER A 9 49.26 2.99 5.26
C SER A 9 47.90 3.40 5.83
N MET A 10 47.30 4.45 5.27
CA MET A 10 45.84 4.57 5.28
C MET A 10 45.33 3.42 4.42
N PHE A 11 45.23 2.24 5.03
CA PHE A 11 44.26 1.25 4.59
C PHE A 11 42.91 1.96 4.73
N LEU A 12 42.42 2.49 3.60
CA LEU A 12 41.00 2.68 3.40
C LEU A 12 40.42 1.27 3.50
N SER A 13 40.08 0.85 4.72
CA SER A 13 39.09 -0.17 4.93
C SER A 13 37.81 0.41 4.35
N PHE A 14 37.59 0.18 3.05
CA PHE A 14 36.26 0.25 2.49
C PHE A 14 35.43 -0.72 3.33
N ILE A 15 34.70 -0.18 4.29
CA ILE A 15 33.56 -0.87 4.87
C ILE A 15 32.60 -0.97 3.67
N ASN A 16 32.71 -2.06 2.91
CA ASN A 16 31.66 -2.51 2.01
C ASN A 16 30.50 -2.96 2.91
N GLY A 17 29.86 -1.98 3.56
CA GLY A 17 28.60 -2.13 4.28
C GLY A 17 27.45 -2.21 3.28
N GLY A 18 27.61 -2.99 2.22
CA GLY A 18 26.47 -3.42 1.42
C GLY A 18 25.62 -4.28 2.33
N LEU A 19 24.36 -3.90 2.52
CA LEU A 19 23.36 -4.73 3.20
C LEU A 19 23.34 -6.10 2.51
N THR A 20 23.93 -7.12 3.13
CA THR A 20 23.79 -8.50 2.69
C THR A 20 22.40 -8.97 3.11
N ILE A 21 21.49 -9.06 2.15
CA ILE A 21 20.15 -9.60 2.39
C ILE A 21 20.30 -11.11 2.62
N ASP A 22 19.91 -11.58 3.80
CA ASP A 22 19.91 -13.01 4.13
C ASP A 22 18.68 -13.71 3.53
N CYS A 23 18.84 -14.98 3.16
CA CYS A 23 17.74 -15.75 2.61
C CYS A 23 16.74 -16.10 3.73
N PRO A 24 15.46 -15.68 3.65
CA PRO A 24 14.46 -16.03 4.64
C PRO A 24 14.30 -17.54 4.74
N LYS A 25 14.16 -18.08 5.96
CA LYS A 25 13.94 -19.53 6.14
C LYS A 25 12.59 -20.02 5.62
N THR A 26 11.62 -19.12 5.49
CA THR A 26 10.25 -19.46 5.07
C THR A 26 10.16 -19.44 3.53
N PRO A 27 9.91 -20.58 2.87
CA PRO A 27 9.91 -20.65 1.40
C PRO A 27 8.90 -19.75 0.70
N SER A 28 7.77 -19.44 1.35
CA SER A 28 6.76 -18.51 0.81
C SER A 28 7.30 -17.09 0.61
N LYS A 29 8.40 -16.73 1.27
CA LYS A 29 9.03 -15.41 1.20
C LYS A 29 10.09 -15.31 0.09
N TRP A 30 10.51 -16.42 -0.51
CA TRP A 30 11.65 -16.44 -1.44
C TRP A 30 11.41 -15.67 -2.73
N CYS A 31 10.16 -15.49 -3.15
CA CYS A 31 9.78 -14.76 -4.36
C CYS A 31 9.12 -13.40 -4.08
N GLU A 32 9.30 -12.83 -2.88
CA GLU A 32 8.76 -11.50 -2.56
C GLU A 32 9.44 -10.40 -3.36
N THR A 33 10.77 -10.39 -3.40
CA THR A 33 11.55 -9.41 -4.16
C THR A 33 12.64 -10.10 -4.98
N LYS A 34 13.19 -9.37 -5.97
CA LYS A 34 14.30 -9.87 -6.78
C LYS A 34 15.54 -10.11 -5.93
N GLU A 35 15.77 -9.26 -4.93
CA GLU A 35 16.92 -9.32 -4.04
C GLU A 35 16.85 -10.55 -3.13
N ILE A 36 15.65 -10.88 -2.60
CA ILE A 36 15.45 -12.10 -1.81
C ILE A 36 15.62 -13.35 -2.70
N ALA A 37 15.04 -13.35 -3.90
CA ALA A 37 15.16 -14.48 -4.81
C ALA A 37 16.62 -14.73 -5.23
N GLN A 38 17.41 -13.66 -5.39
CA GLN A 38 18.85 -13.75 -5.64
C GLN A 38 19.59 -14.30 -4.42
N ALA A 39 19.32 -13.77 -3.23
CA ALA A 39 19.92 -14.23 -1.98
C ALA A 39 19.64 -15.72 -1.71
N CYS A 40 18.45 -16.20 -2.09
CA CYS A 40 18.05 -17.59 -1.94
C CYS A 40 18.43 -18.49 -3.14
N GLY A 41 18.99 -17.94 -4.23
CA GLY A 41 19.36 -18.72 -5.42
C GLY A 41 18.17 -19.32 -6.19
N VAL A 42 16.98 -18.70 -6.08
CA VAL A 42 15.73 -19.19 -6.71
C VAL A 42 15.17 -18.24 -7.78
N THR A 43 16.00 -17.36 -8.33
CA THR A 43 15.55 -16.32 -9.28
C THR A 43 14.85 -16.90 -10.51
N GLU A 44 15.35 -17.99 -11.08
CA GLU A 44 14.76 -18.61 -12.28
C GLU A 44 13.38 -19.23 -11.99
N GLN A 45 13.26 -19.89 -10.84
CA GLN A 45 12.03 -20.51 -10.37
C GLN A 45 10.97 -19.43 -10.08
N CYS A 46 11.34 -18.37 -9.37
CA CYS A 46 10.44 -17.25 -9.11
C CYS A 46 10.00 -16.57 -10.40
N THR A 47 10.91 -16.38 -11.36
CA THR A 47 10.59 -15.74 -12.65
C THR A 47 9.60 -16.59 -13.45
N THR A 48 9.88 -17.89 -13.59
CA THR A 48 9.12 -18.77 -14.49
C THR A 48 7.76 -19.16 -13.93
N TYR A 49 7.66 -19.41 -12.63
CA TYR A 49 6.48 -20.04 -12.04
C TYR A 49 5.64 -19.10 -11.16
N VAL A 50 6.23 -18.04 -10.61
CA VAL A 50 5.55 -17.14 -9.66
C VAL A 50 5.28 -15.77 -10.28
N TRP A 51 6.31 -15.09 -10.76
CA TRP A 51 6.14 -13.75 -11.31
C TRP A 51 5.48 -13.77 -12.69
N LYS A 52 5.78 -14.76 -13.53
CA LYS A 52 5.07 -14.94 -14.80
C LYS A 52 3.58 -15.19 -14.59
N THR A 53 3.20 -16.05 -13.65
CA THR A 53 1.79 -16.36 -13.36
C THR A 53 1.06 -15.18 -12.72
N ARG A 54 1.72 -14.36 -11.90
CA ARG A 54 1.16 -13.08 -11.41
C ARG A 54 0.82 -12.11 -12.53
N VAL A 55 1.62 -12.06 -13.59
CA VAL A 55 1.42 -11.16 -14.73
C VAL A 55 0.35 -11.69 -15.69
N GLU A 56 0.28 -13.01 -15.88
CA GLU A 56 -0.68 -13.64 -16.80
C GLU A 56 -2.09 -13.76 -16.20
N ASN A 57 -2.21 -13.85 -14.88
CA ASN A 57 -3.51 -13.93 -14.22
C ASN A 57 -4.12 -12.54 -14.01
N GLU A 58 -5.39 -12.40 -14.38
CA GLU A 58 -6.15 -11.19 -14.09
C GLU A 58 -6.36 -11.04 -12.57
N LEU A 59 -6.11 -9.84 -12.05
CA LEU A 59 -6.31 -9.56 -10.62
C LEU A 59 -7.79 -9.64 -10.27
N VAL A 60 -8.09 -10.11 -9.06
CA VAL A 60 -9.47 -10.09 -8.54
C VAL A 60 -9.84 -8.64 -8.24
N ASN A 61 -10.85 -8.12 -8.93
CA ASN A 61 -11.36 -6.77 -8.67
C ASN A 61 -12.27 -6.76 -7.43
N LEU A 62 -11.92 -5.94 -6.43
CA LEU A 62 -12.68 -5.74 -5.19
C LEU A 62 -13.04 -4.27 -5.04
N SER A 63 -14.33 -3.94 -5.09
CA SER A 63 -14.82 -2.57 -4.87
C SER A 63 -15.48 -2.43 -3.50
N ILE A 64 -15.00 -1.47 -2.70
CA ILE A 64 -15.48 -1.24 -1.34
C ILE A 64 -16.19 0.11 -1.29
N TYR A 65 -17.51 0.06 -1.12
CA TYR A 65 -18.37 1.23 -0.94
C TYR A 65 -18.60 1.45 0.54
N TYR A 66 -18.34 2.66 1.03
CA TYR A 66 -18.37 2.94 2.48
C TYR A 66 -18.70 4.39 2.78
N GLU A 67 -18.97 4.66 4.06
CA GLU A 67 -19.16 6.00 4.63
C GLU A 67 -18.12 6.20 5.73
N THR A 68 -17.54 7.40 5.83
CA THR A 68 -16.41 7.66 6.74
C THR A 68 -16.78 7.59 8.22
N LEU A 69 -18.04 7.87 8.59
CA LEU A 69 -18.50 7.80 9.98
C LEU A 69 -19.35 6.56 10.29
N CYS A 70 -19.63 5.69 9.31
CA CYS A 70 -20.31 4.43 9.56
C CYS A 70 -19.43 3.48 10.41
N PRO A 71 -19.87 3.08 11.62
CA PRO A 71 -19.06 2.26 12.53
C PRO A 71 -18.61 0.94 11.92
N ASP A 72 -19.51 0.23 11.24
CA ASP A 72 -19.22 -1.07 10.63
C ASP A 72 -18.27 -0.93 9.44
N CYS A 73 -18.40 0.15 8.65
CA CYS A 73 -17.45 0.45 7.57
C CYS A 73 -16.03 0.67 8.11
N ARG A 74 -15.90 1.49 9.17
CA ARG A 74 -14.61 1.74 9.83
C ARG A 74 -14.01 0.45 10.36
N GLN A 75 -14.80 -0.38 11.04
CA GLN A 75 -14.33 -1.66 11.55
C GLN A 75 -13.92 -2.60 10.42
N PHE A 76 -14.74 -2.75 9.38
CA PHE A 76 -14.44 -3.60 8.23
C PHE A 76 -13.13 -3.20 7.55
N ILE A 77 -12.96 -1.91 7.26
CA ILE A 77 -11.76 -1.41 6.57
C ILE A 77 -10.51 -1.53 7.44
N THR A 78 -10.59 -1.16 8.73
CA THR A 78 -9.43 -1.13 9.63
C THR A 78 -8.98 -2.51 10.10
N THR A 79 -9.90 -3.47 10.25
CA THR A 79 -9.61 -4.77 10.87
C THR A 79 -9.64 -5.94 9.90
N GLN A 80 -10.39 -5.86 8.81
CA GLN A 80 -10.50 -6.95 7.84
C GLN A 80 -9.74 -6.61 6.57
N VAL A 81 -10.10 -5.50 5.91
CA VAL A 81 -9.50 -5.11 4.62
C VAL A 81 -8.01 -4.84 4.79
N TRP A 82 -7.62 -3.99 5.76
CA TRP A 82 -6.22 -3.66 5.99
C TRP A 82 -5.34 -4.89 6.25
N ASN A 83 -5.79 -5.77 7.15
CA ASN A 83 -5.04 -6.97 7.51
C ASN A 83 -4.94 -7.96 6.34
N THR A 84 -6.02 -8.10 5.56
CA THR A 84 -6.03 -8.99 4.39
C THR A 84 -5.15 -8.44 3.28
N TYR A 85 -5.25 -7.14 2.99
CA TYR A 85 -4.52 -6.47 1.91
C TYR A 85 -3.02 -6.77 1.96
N GLN A 86 -2.42 -6.70 3.15
CA GLN A 86 -1.00 -7.00 3.40
C GLN A 86 -0.55 -8.39 2.89
N SER A 87 -1.47 -9.35 2.75
CA SER A 87 -1.16 -10.72 2.33
C SER A 87 -1.52 -11.03 0.88
N ILE A 88 -2.28 -10.17 0.20
CA ILE A 88 -2.87 -10.46 -1.13
C ILE A 88 -2.61 -9.37 -2.18
N LEU A 89 -1.69 -8.44 -1.90
CA LEU A 89 -1.37 -7.28 -2.76
C LEU A 89 -1.13 -7.64 -4.23
N ASP A 90 -0.60 -8.83 -4.48
CA ASP A 90 -0.20 -9.32 -5.79
C ASP A 90 -1.31 -10.03 -6.59
N ILE A 91 -2.50 -10.22 -5.99
CA ILE A 91 -3.61 -10.96 -6.60
C ILE A 91 -4.96 -10.22 -6.56
N VAL A 92 -5.02 -9.03 -5.97
CA VAL A 92 -6.24 -8.22 -5.87
C VAL A 92 -6.02 -6.80 -6.39
N ASN A 93 -7.05 -6.24 -7.01
CA ASN A 93 -7.13 -4.83 -7.36
C ASN A 93 -8.29 -4.19 -6.57
N ILE A 94 -7.96 -3.36 -5.57
CA ILE A 94 -8.97 -2.77 -4.66
C ILE A 94 -9.32 -1.35 -5.10
N THR A 95 -10.61 -1.10 -5.27
CA THR A 95 -11.20 0.23 -5.49
C THR A 95 -11.97 0.68 -4.26
N PHE A 96 -11.61 1.84 -3.71
CA PHE A 96 -12.36 2.47 -2.61
C PHE A 96 -13.33 3.51 -3.14
N VAL A 97 -14.57 3.50 -2.64
CA VAL A 97 -15.63 4.43 -3.04
C VAL A 97 -16.29 5.04 -1.79
N PRO A 98 -15.79 6.19 -1.29
CA PRO A 98 -16.35 6.90 -0.14
C PRO A 98 -17.63 7.66 -0.54
N TYR A 99 -18.78 7.00 -0.41
CA TYR A 99 -20.09 7.56 -0.72
C TYR A 99 -21.17 6.88 0.12
N GLY A 100 -21.24 5.55 0.04
CA GLY A 100 -22.16 4.71 0.80
C GLY A 100 -23.63 5.12 0.66
N ASN A 101 -24.30 5.42 1.78
CA ASN A 101 -25.72 5.82 1.79
C ASN A 101 -25.95 7.33 1.60
N ALA A 102 -24.93 8.08 1.20
CA ALA A 102 -25.10 9.49 0.86
C ALA A 102 -26.15 9.65 -0.27
N LYS A 103 -26.86 10.78 -0.23
CA LYS A 103 -27.81 11.20 -1.26
C LYS A 103 -27.32 12.49 -1.86
N GLU A 104 -27.51 12.65 -3.16
CA GLU A 104 -27.19 13.87 -3.88
C GLU A 104 -28.44 14.52 -4.45
N LEU A 105 -28.42 15.84 -4.54
CA LEU A 105 -29.45 16.61 -5.21
C LEU A 105 -28.77 17.70 -6.04
N TYR A 106 -28.94 17.59 -7.36
CA TYR A 106 -28.46 18.58 -8.31
C TYR A 106 -29.18 19.92 -8.11
N ARG A 107 -28.42 21.01 -8.03
CA ARG A 107 -28.93 22.39 -7.93
C ARG A 107 -28.72 23.13 -9.25
N PRO A 108 -29.76 23.29 -10.09
CA PRO A 108 -29.64 23.94 -11.39
C PRO A 108 -29.10 25.38 -11.31
N GLU A 109 -29.39 26.10 -10.23
CA GLU A 109 -29.04 27.51 -10.04
C GLU A 109 -27.53 27.69 -9.88
N THR A 110 -26.89 26.76 -9.18
CA THR A 110 -25.43 26.77 -8.93
C THR A 110 -24.67 25.85 -9.88
N LYS A 111 -25.38 24.96 -10.59
CA LYS A 111 -24.82 23.85 -11.39
C LYS A 111 -23.92 22.91 -10.57
N LEU A 112 -24.23 22.77 -9.29
CA LEU A 112 -23.48 21.92 -8.35
C LEU A 112 -24.39 20.84 -7.76
N TYR A 113 -23.79 19.74 -7.33
CA TYR A 113 -24.46 18.75 -6.49
C TYR A 113 -24.34 19.14 -5.03
N GLN A 114 -25.44 18.99 -4.29
CA GLN A 114 -25.44 19.04 -2.83
C GLN A 114 -25.58 17.63 -2.28
N TYR A 115 -24.72 17.27 -1.33
CA TYR A 115 -24.67 15.95 -0.72
C TYR A 115 -25.28 15.95 0.70
N TYR A 116 -25.94 14.85 1.04
CA TYR A 116 -26.55 14.58 2.33
C TYR A 116 -26.14 13.20 2.82
N CYS A 117 -25.51 13.14 3.98
CA CYS A 117 -24.97 11.90 4.55
C CYS A 117 -25.72 11.52 5.83
N GLN A 118 -25.73 10.23 6.20
CA GLN A 118 -26.52 9.72 7.32
C GLN A 118 -26.02 10.24 8.66
N HIS A 119 -24.71 10.42 8.79
CA HIS A 119 -24.06 10.92 9.99
C HIS A 119 -23.72 12.43 9.88
N GLY A 120 -24.48 13.17 9.06
CA GLY A 120 -24.39 14.63 8.98
C GLY A 120 -23.26 15.17 8.08
N ALA A 121 -22.98 16.47 8.23
CA ALA A 121 -22.05 17.18 7.36
C ALA A 121 -20.59 16.72 7.52
N GLU A 122 -20.21 16.25 8.71
CA GLU A 122 -18.87 15.75 9.01
C GLU A 122 -18.55 14.49 8.21
N GLU A 123 -19.52 13.57 8.07
CA GLU A 123 -19.37 12.41 7.20
C GLU A 123 -19.23 12.80 5.73
N CYS A 124 -20.04 13.74 5.25
CA CYS A 124 -19.90 14.24 3.87
C CYS A 124 -18.52 14.87 3.64
N TYR A 125 -18.01 15.62 4.62
CA TYR A 125 -16.68 16.20 4.56
C TYR A 125 -15.58 15.13 4.58
N GLY A 126 -15.70 14.11 5.43
CA GLY A 126 -14.81 12.96 5.45
C GLY A 126 -14.82 12.17 4.14
N ASN A 127 -16.00 11.91 3.57
CA ASN A 127 -16.15 11.24 2.28
C ASN A 127 -15.45 12.04 1.16
N LEU A 128 -15.58 13.37 1.15
CA LEU A 128 -14.88 14.25 0.22
C LEU A 128 -13.36 14.17 0.38
N ILE A 129 -12.83 14.22 1.61
CA ILE A 129 -11.39 14.09 1.86
C ILE A 129 -10.87 12.76 1.31
N HIS A 130 -11.56 11.66 1.62
CA HIS A 130 -11.17 10.33 1.15
C HIS A 130 -11.19 10.26 -0.39
N ALA A 131 -12.22 10.83 -1.04
CA ALA A 131 -12.28 10.90 -2.50
C ALA A 131 -11.10 11.71 -3.10
N CYS A 132 -10.74 12.83 -2.47
CA CYS A 132 -9.59 13.62 -2.88
C CYS A 132 -8.28 12.85 -2.75
N VAL A 133 -8.05 12.16 -1.63
CA VAL A 133 -6.85 11.33 -1.42
C VAL A 133 -6.72 10.27 -2.51
N ILE A 134 -7.80 9.56 -2.82
CA ILE A 134 -7.82 8.54 -3.89
C ILE A 134 -7.51 9.18 -5.25
N ASN A 135 -8.05 10.36 -5.53
CA ASN A 135 -7.78 11.07 -6.78
C ASN A 135 -6.31 11.53 -6.90
N PHE A 136 -5.69 11.99 -5.81
CA PHE A 136 -4.29 12.41 -5.80
C PHE A 136 -3.29 11.24 -5.78
N TYR A 137 -3.69 10.11 -5.20
CA TYR A 137 -2.88 8.89 -5.06
C TYR A 137 -3.64 7.70 -5.66
N PRO A 138 -3.74 7.59 -7.00
CA PRO A 138 -4.63 6.63 -7.66
C PRO A 138 -4.22 5.17 -7.48
N LYS A 139 -2.97 4.89 -7.11
CA LYS A 139 -2.55 3.52 -6.80
C LYS A 139 -2.98 3.13 -5.39
N THR A 140 -3.55 1.94 -5.27
CA THR A 140 -3.99 1.37 -3.99
C THR A 140 -2.87 1.36 -2.95
N GLU A 141 -1.67 0.95 -3.33
CA GLU A 141 -0.50 0.93 -2.45
C GLU A 141 -0.11 2.32 -1.92
N GLU A 142 -0.38 3.39 -2.69
CA GLU A 142 -0.05 4.75 -2.31
C GLU A 142 -1.09 5.31 -1.35
N HIS A 143 -2.39 5.30 -1.69
CA HIS A 143 -3.41 5.81 -0.77
C HIS A 143 -3.68 4.91 0.43
N MET A 144 -3.35 3.61 0.37
CA MET A 144 -3.33 2.75 1.54
C MET A 144 -2.05 2.88 2.37
N GLY A 145 -0.94 3.38 1.81
CA GLY A 145 0.37 3.45 2.47
C GLY A 145 0.75 4.82 3.01
N SER A 146 0.30 5.93 2.40
CA SER A 146 0.65 7.30 2.78
C SER A 146 -0.24 7.87 3.88
N ASP A 147 -1.52 7.51 3.87
CA ASP A 147 -2.48 7.70 4.97
C ASP A 147 -3.72 6.83 4.63
N PRO A 148 -3.75 5.54 5.05
CA PRO A 148 -4.81 4.66 4.61
C PRO A 148 -6.19 5.24 4.93
N PRO A 149 -7.24 4.93 4.15
CA PRO A 149 -8.62 5.13 4.59
C PRO A 149 -8.81 4.58 6.02
N ALA A 150 -8.13 3.48 6.37
CA ALA A 150 -8.06 2.94 7.73
C ALA A 150 -7.37 3.87 8.76
N GLN A 151 -6.33 4.63 8.39
CA GLN A 151 -5.65 5.57 9.29
C GLN A 151 -6.44 6.87 9.45
N CYS A 152 -6.96 7.44 8.35
CA CYS A 152 -7.92 8.57 8.43
C CYS A 152 -9.15 8.17 9.26
N MET A 153 -9.72 6.98 9.02
CA MET A 153 -10.84 6.45 9.81
C MET A 153 -10.52 6.14 11.27
N LYS A 154 -9.25 6.10 11.70
CA LYS A 154 -8.94 5.97 13.13
C LYS A 154 -8.97 7.31 13.85
N ASN A 155 -8.80 8.41 13.12
CA ASN A 155 -8.61 9.76 13.67
C ASN A 155 -9.78 10.72 13.40
N LEU A 156 -10.81 10.27 12.67
CA LEU A 156 -12.13 10.89 12.56
C LEU A 156 -13.06 10.40 13.68
#